data_AF-A0A4P9WBK5-F1
#
_entry.id   AF-A0A4P9WBK5-F1
#
_cell.length_a   1.000
_cell.length_b   1.000
_cell.length_c   1.000
_cell.angle_alpha   90.00
_cell.angle_beta   90.00
_cell.angle_gamma   90.00
#
_symmetry.space_group_name_H-M   'P 1'
#
loop_
_entity.id
_entity.type
_entity.pdbx_description
1 polymer ?
#
loop_
_entity_poly.entity_id
_entity_poly.type
_entity_poly.pdbx_seq_one_letter_code
_entity_poly.pdbx_strand_id
1 'polypeptide(L)'
;SEGERLSPYLCSHNGCGRKFTRPTRLARHKRTHTDERPFACPVTGCVKRYRRREHLSIHALTHGSTEESRKPFKCLHEGCNSAYATGYHLKRHARVH
;
A
#
# COMPACT_ATOMS: atom_id res chain seq x y z
N SER A 1 -3.93 22.95 22.07
CA SER A 1 -4.48 23.64 20.89
C SER A 1 -4.65 22.63 19.78
N GLU A 2 -5.82 22.02 19.67
CA GLU A 2 -6.12 21.05 18.61
C GLU A 2 -6.29 21.82 17.31
N GLY A 3 -5.22 21.88 16.51
CA GLY A 3 -5.31 22.41 15.16
C GLY A 3 -6.28 21.54 14.38
N GLU A 4 -7.49 22.07 14.14
CA GLU A 4 -8.50 21.42 13.32
C GLU A 4 -7.83 20.99 12.02
N ARG A 5 -7.72 19.67 11.84
CA ARG A 5 -7.08 19.09 10.67
C ARG A 5 -8.04 19.26 9.49
N LEU A 6 -8.07 20.46 8.93
CA LEU A 6 -8.90 20.82 7.79
C LEU A 6 -8.73 19.76 6.71
N SER A 7 -9.84 19.11 6.38
CA SER A 7 -9.91 18.09 5.35
C SER A 7 -10.81 18.61 4.22
N PRO A 8 -10.33 19.62 3.46
CA PRO A 8 -11.16 20.35 2.50
C PRO A 8 -11.55 19.49 1.29
N TYR A 9 -10.87 18.36 1.09
CA TYR A 9 -11.08 17.52 -0.09
C TYR A 9 -12.12 16.44 0.21
N LEU A 10 -13.35 16.70 -0.22
CA LEU A 10 -14.49 15.81 -0.07
C LEU A 10 -14.62 14.84 -1.25
N CYS A 11 -15.00 13.60 -0.98
CA CYS A 11 -15.41 12.68 -2.03
C CYS A 11 -16.83 13.00 -2.51
N SER A 12 -16.96 13.33 -3.80
CA SER A 12 -18.24 13.62 -4.44
C SER A 12 -19.05 12.38 -4.83
N HIS A 13 -18.55 11.15 -4.56
CA HIS A 13 -19.29 9.94 -4.88
C HIS A 13 -20.49 9.77 -3.94
N ASN A 14 -21.66 9.48 -4.51
CA ASN A 14 -22.90 9.38 -3.76
C ASN A 14 -22.77 8.36 -2.61
N GLY A 15 -23.18 8.75 -1.40
CA GLY A 15 -23.08 7.93 -0.19
C GLY A 15 -21.67 7.72 0.39
N CYS A 16 -20.61 8.30 -0.18
CA CYS A 16 -19.25 8.04 0.34
C CYS A 16 -18.86 8.88 1.57
N GLY A 17 -19.16 10.18 1.57
CA GLY A 17 -18.92 11.10 2.70
C GLY A 17 -17.45 11.28 3.16
N ARG A 18 -16.47 10.60 2.55
CA ARG A 18 -15.07 10.64 3.00
C ARG A 18 -14.41 11.99 2.72
N LYS A 19 -13.65 12.46 3.71
CA LYS A 19 -12.85 13.71 3.66
C LYS A 19 -11.36 13.39 3.68
N PHE A 20 -10.57 14.21 3.00
CA PHE A 20 -9.12 14.07 2.91
C PHE A 20 -8.44 15.40 3.15
N THR A 21 -7.25 15.35 3.75
CA THR A 21 -6.38 16.51 4.00
C THR A 21 -5.53 16.91 2.79
N ARG A 22 -5.47 16.05 1.76
CA ARG A 22 -4.66 16.28 0.56
C ARG A 22 -5.44 15.89 -0.70
N PRO A 23 -5.32 16.65 -1.81
CA PRO A 23 -6.05 16.37 -3.04
C PRO A 23 -5.57 15.06 -3.66
N THR A 24 -4.28 14.74 -3.57
CA THR A 24 -3.70 13.47 -4.03
C THR A 24 -4.30 12.25 -3.33
N ARG A 25 -4.66 12.36 -2.05
CA ARG A 25 -5.34 11.29 -1.31
C ARG A 25 -6.78 11.12 -1.77
N LEU A 26 -7.49 12.22 -2.03
CA LEU A 26 -8.83 12.17 -2.62
C LEU A 26 -8.79 11.56 -4.03
N ALA A 27 -7.89 11.99 -4.90
CA ALA A 27 -7.75 11.45 -6.25
C ALA A 27 -7.51 9.93 -6.25
N ARG A 28 -6.60 9.47 -5.39
CA ARG A 28 -6.35 8.04 -5.18
C ARG A 28 -7.56 7.29 -4.61
N HIS A 29 -8.33 7.94 -3.74
CA HIS A 29 -9.55 7.37 -3.21
C HIS A 29 -10.66 7.28 -4.26
N LYS A 30 -10.81 8.26 -5.16
CA LYS A 30 -11.82 8.20 -6.23
C LYS A 30 -11.70 6.91 -7.06
N ARG A 31 -10.48 6.39 -7.26
CA ARG A 31 -10.24 5.08 -7.89
C ARG A 31 -10.82 3.88 -7.14
N THR A 32 -11.32 4.02 -5.91
CA THR A 32 -12.01 2.92 -5.21
C THR A 32 -13.47 2.80 -5.62
N HIS A 33 -14.04 3.88 -6.14
CA HIS A 33 -15.40 3.92 -6.67
C HIS A 33 -15.46 3.51 -8.14
N THR A 34 -14.32 3.58 -8.82
CA THR A 34 -14.13 3.04 -10.15
C THR A 34 -13.41 1.68 -10.07
N ASP A 35 -13.66 0.78 -11.01
CA ASP A 35 -12.87 -0.44 -11.16
C ASP A 35 -11.56 -0.20 -11.93
N GLU A 36 -11.14 1.06 -12.03
CA GLU A 36 -9.92 1.46 -12.72
C GLU A 36 -8.68 0.90 -12.03
N ARG A 37 -7.98 -0.01 -12.71
CA ARG A 37 -6.73 -0.62 -12.24
C ARG A 37 -5.62 -0.32 -13.26
N PRO A 38 -5.06 0.90 -13.22
CA PRO A 38 -4.12 1.35 -14.26
C PRO A 38 -2.78 0.60 -14.20
N PHE A 39 -2.41 0.00 -13.07
CA PHE A 39 -1.11 -0.63 -12.90
C PHE A 39 -1.20 -2.15 -13.13
N ALA A 40 -0.81 -2.61 -14.33
CA ALA A 40 -0.74 -4.03 -14.65
C ALA A 40 0.58 -4.67 -14.19
N CYS A 41 0.54 -5.97 -13.85
CA CYS A 41 1.75 -6.75 -13.63
C CYS A 41 2.53 -6.90 -14.95
N PRO A 42 3.84 -6.64 -14.97
CA PRO A 42 4.65 -6.78 -16.18
C PRO A 42 5.07 -8.23 -16.47
N VAL A 43 4.80 -9.17 -15.56
CA VAL A 43 5.21 -10.58 -15.71
C VAL A 43 4.29 -11.29 -16.70
N THR A 44 4.88 -11.91 -17.73
CA THR A 44 4.17 -12.70 -18.74
C THR A 44 3.31 -13.79 -18.09
N GLY A 45 2.04 -13.89 -18.48
CA GLY A 45 1.07 -14.83 -17.91
C GLY A 45 0.39 -14.34 -16.61
N CYS A 46 0.83 -13.23 -16.02
CA CYS A 46 0.16 -12.64 -14.86
C CYS A 46 -0.87 -11.57 -15.29
N VAL A 47 -2.15 -11.86 -15.07
CA VAL A 47 -3.27 -10.94 -15.41
C VAL A 47 -3.63 -9.94 -14.29
N LYS A 48 -2.85 -9.90 -13.20
CA LYS A 48 -3.17 -9.05 -12.04
C LYS A 48 -2.95 -7.57 -12.34
N ARG A 49 -3.92 -6.75 -11.94
CA ARG A 49 -3.89 -5.28 -12.04
C ARG A 49 -4.24 -4.62 -10.71
N TYR A 50 -3.69 -3.44 -10.48
CA TYR A 50 -3.78 -2.71 -9.21
C TYR A 50 -4.21 -1.25 -9.40
N ARG A 51 -4.93 -0.71 -8.40
CA ARG A 51 -5.32 0.70 -8.32
C ARG A 51 -4.14 1.63 -7.97
N ARG A 52 -3.05 1.07 -7.42
CA ARG A 52 -1.88 1.79 -6.90
C ARG A 52 -0.59 1.09 -7.26
N ARG A 53 0.45 1.88 -7.57
CA ARG A 53 1.81 1.39 -7.85
C ARG A 53 2.39 0.64 -6.66
N GLU A 54 2.18 1.13 -5.44
CA GLU A 54 2.67 0.47 -4.21
C GLU A 54 2.19 -0.99 -4.09
N HIS A 55 0.94 -1.28 -4.47
CA HIS A 55 0.40 -2.64 -4.43
C HIS A 55 0.95 -3.52 -5.57
N LEU A 56 1.20 -2.95 -6.75
CA LEU A 56 1.88 -3.66 -7.84
C LEU A 56 3.31 -4.03 -7.43
N SER A 57 4.06 -3.11 -6.82
CA SER A 57 5.43 -3.37 -6.36
C SER A 57 5.46 -4.50 -5.32
N ILE A 58 4.52 -4.52 -4.38
CA ILE A 58 4.42 -5.60 -3.39
C ILE A 58 4.03 -6.91 -4.06
N HIS A 59 3.09 -6.89 -5.00
CA HIS A 59 2.74 -8.09 -5.76
C HIS A 59 3.91 -8.62 -6.57
N ALA A 60 4.75 -7.75 -7.15
CA ALA A 60 5.91 -8.19 -7.92
C ALA A 60 6.83 -9.10 -7.10
N LEU A 61 6.89 -8.91 -5.78
CA LEU A 61 7.64 -9.78 -4.87
C LEU A 61 7.13 -11.22 -4.89
N THR A 62 5.85 -11.48 -5.17
CA THR A 62 5.31 -12.85 -5.24
C THR A 62 5.86 -13.66 -6.42
N HIS A 63 6.38 -12.98 -7.45
CA HIS A 63 7.08 -13.60 -8.57
C HIS A 63 8.56 -13.85 -8.27
N GLY A 64 9.06 -13.37 -7.13
CA GLY A 64 10.42 -13.67 -6.67
C GLY A 64 10.60 -15.16 -6.44
N SER A 65 11.72 -15.70 -6.91
CA SER A 65 12.09 -17.11 -6.78
C SER A 65 12.61 -17.49 -5.39
N THR A 66 13.09 -16.52 -4.61
CA THR A 66 13.64 -16.74 -3.26
C THR A 66 12.78 -16.07 -2.19
N GLU A 67 12.80 -16.62 -0.96
CA GLU A 67 12.13 -15.99 0.19
C GLU A 67 12.68 -14.58 0.47
N GLU A 68 13.97 -14.35 0.23
CA GLU A 68 14.61 -13.04 0.35
C GLU A 68 14.04 -12.04 -0.67
N SER A 69 13.80 -12.48 -1.90
CA SER A 69 13.14 -11.66 -2.93
C SER A 69 11.68 -11.38 -2.60
N ARG A 70 10.98 -12.31 -1.93
CA ARG A 70 9.58 -12.17 -1.52
C ARG A 70 9.40 -11.27 -0.29
N LYS A 71 10.37 -11.30 0.63
CA LYS A 71 10.34 -10.61 1.92
C LYS A 71 11.67 -9.87 2.16
N PRO A 72 11.95 -8.81 1.40
CA PRO A 72 13.24 -8.12 1.46
C PRO A 72 13.47 -7.37 2.78
N PHE A 73 12.43 -7.14 3.58
CA PHE A 73 12.52 -6.40 4.83
C PHE A 73 12.70 -7.35 6.02
N LYS A 74 13.96 -7.63 6.39
CA LYS A 74 14.30 -8.45 7.57
C LYS A 74 14.29 -7.64 8.86
N CYS A 75 13.88 -8.27 9.96
CA CYS A 75 14.14 -7.76 11.29
C CYS A 75 15.64 -7.85 11.59
N LEU A 76 16.18 -6.82 12.24
CA LEU A 76 17.59 -6.75 12.64
C LEU A 76 17.75 -6.90 14.17
N HIS A 77 16.69 -7.25 14.88
CA HIS A 77 16.77 -7.53 16.31
C HIS A 77 17.42 -8.89 16.52
N GLU A 78 18.39 -8.96 17.43
CA GLU A 78 19.13 -10.19 17.75
C GLU A 78 18.17 -11.33 18.14
N GLY A 79 18.34 -12.51 17.53
CA GLY A 79 17.45 -13.66 17.74
C GLY A 79 16.09 -13.60 17.02
N CYS A 80 15.81 -12.55 16.23
CA CYS A 80 14.57 -12.43 15.47
C CYS A 80 14.76 -12.69 13.96
N ASN A 81 14.21 -13.81 13.48
CA ASN A 81 14.29 -14.19 12.05
C ASN A 81 13.06 -13.74 11.22
N SER A 82 12.29 -12.76 11.71
CA SER A 82 11.09 -12.30 11.00
C SER A 82 11.45 -11.48 9.76
N ALA A 83 10.77 -11.73 8.63
CA ALA A 83 10.93 -10.98 7.40
C ALA A 83 9.57 -10.61 6.78
N TYR A 84 9.52 -9.48 6.09
CA TYR A 84 8.28 -8.88 5.59
C TYR A 84 8.39 -8.43 4.14
N ALA A 85 7.26 -8.47 3.43
CA ALA A 85 7.13 -7.92 2.08
C ALA A 85 7.10 -6.38 2.05
N THR A 86 6.85 -5.72 3.19
CA THR A 86 6.79 -4.25 3.25
C THR A 86 7.49 -3.71 4.49
N GLY A 87 8.15 -2.56 4.35
CA GLY A 87 8.73 -1.83 5.48
C GLY A 87 7.69 -1.33 6.49
N TYR A 88 6.42 -1.18 6.10
CA TYR A 88 5.35 -0.85 7.06
C TYR A 88 5.14 -2.00 8.07
N HIS A 89 5.09 -3.24 7.59
CA HIS A 89 4.94 -4.40 8.46
C HIS A 89 6.18 -4.62 9.33
N LEU A 90 7.38 -4.45 8.77
CA LEU A 90 8.62 -4.49 9.56
C LEU A 90 8.61 -3.43 10.66
N LYS A 91 8.30 -2.16 10.35
CA LYS A 91 8.22 -1.09 11.35
C LYS A 91 7.16 -1.33 12.43
N ARG A 92 6.06 -1.97 12.07
CA ARG A 92 5.03 -2.35 13.04
C ARG A 92 5.51 -3.48 13.94
N HIS A 93 6.15 -4.49 13.36
CA HIS A 93 6.75 -5.60 14.10
C HIS A 93 7.86 -5.13 15.04
N ALA A 94 8.74 -4.23 14.62
CA ALA A 94 9.85 -3.73 15.42
C ALA A 94 9.43 -3.03 16.74
N ARG A 95 8.14 -2.87 17.02
CA ARG A 95 7.60 -2.36 18.30
C ARG A 95 7.41 -3.45 19.35
N VAL A 96 7.57 -4.72 18.98
CA VAL A 96 7.45 -5.85 19.91
C VAL A 96 8.78 -6.18 20.59
N HIS A 97 9.84 -5.50 20.17
CA HIS A 97 11.16 -5.46 20.77
C HIS A 97 11.39 -4.04 21.31
#